data_AF-A0AAD8EW68-F1
#
_entry.id   AF-A0AAD8EW68-F1
#
_cell.length_a   1.000
_cell.length_b   1.000
_cell.length_c   1.000
_cell.angle_alpha   90.00
_cell.angle_beta   90.00
_cell.angle_gamma   90.00
#
_symmetry.space_group_name_H-M   'P 1'
#
loop_
_entity.id
_entity.type
_entity.pdbx_description
1 polymer ?
#
loop_
_entity_poly.entity_id
_entity_poly.type
_entity_poly.pdbx_seq_one_letter_code
_entity_poly.pdbx_strand_id
1 'polypeptide(L)'
;MEKEKPDYRIFGSYTRSLYNVFKKYDNNDRIQTCNLRKAFNELNLYPSFSQIQEMVRCAEDWGYTDDSVQEMVHCAVEYGSPCDADFVTFGEFCVSVDELQHHYEIGAPVTLPKSVIRNKSGGVSVRRARKESLANFQVFLGGSCGCPRNPTTWRHDIAIPFLKKENITFYNPQVNTWRPELVELEDRAKNVAELLFFVIDNKTRSVASLCEIAFLVGCGRQIIVVFNSFNSEVHEVSEELTTEKERQDISRARNVLMDIIERNSIPVFADVEVALKCAALNLKQGIKIQELTISQGAMPVKYGHVLVGEALLKLRESFNSITGNKDGHMSKEDICLGYRCYTGEDMSLSWIHNHRPSQNIFTFEEFCAIVTEYKRKRPSVASTIANKLAGSFSWLFNKLKGNNQPTETVEEVYDIYLGGSCGETKWREDLAIPLLKREGVSFLNPMVTKWSEYLIPMQAAEREKCRLLLFVIADCTRAIGAMVEAGYYIGRSCRVILCLEKLHSCSTVSGEQMTEKALQDYTRGRMYLSDMASRAGVPVFEKVTESLESAVKTIRKLNQSKDNS
;
A
#
# COMPACT_ATOMS: atom_id res chain seq x y z
N MET A 1 -4.74 25.62 43.46
CA MET A 1 -5.14 25.37 42.05
C MET A 1 -4.07 25.97 41.17
N GLU A 2 -3.09 25.19 40.74
CA GLU A 2 -2.24 25.61 39.61
C GLU A 2 -3.18 25.76 38.41
N LYS A 3 -3.23 26.97 37.82
CA LYS A 3 -3.84 27.13 36.51
C LYS A 3 -3.02 26.27 35.55
N GLU A 4 -3.65 25.30 34.89
CA GLU A 4 -3.03 24.55 33.80
C GLU A 4 -2.30 25.54 32.89
N LYS A 5 -1.00 25.30 32.67
CA LYS A 5 -0.23 26.10 31.72
C LYS A 5 -0.92 25.97 30.36
N PRO A 6 -1.09 27.08 29.61
CA PRO A 6 -1.69 27.02 28.29
C PRO A 6 -0.84 26.13 27.39
N ASP A 7 -1.45 25.14 26.75
CA ASP A 7 -0.80 24.35 25.70
C ASP A 7 -0.64 25.23 24.46
N TYR A 8 0.60 25.63 24.17
CA TYR A 8 0.91 26.56 23.10
C TYR A 8 0.67 25.99 21.70
N ARG A 9 0.49 24.67 21.58
CA ARG A 9 0.15 24.01 20.31
C ARG A 9 -1.32 24.21 19.94
N ILE A 10 -2.20 24.56 20.88
CA ILE A 10 -3.59 24.91 20.59
C ILE A 10 -3.65 26.35 20.08
N PHE A 11 -3.65 26.52 18.75
CA PHE A 11 -3.56 27.85 18.13
C PHE A 11 -4.92 28.51 17.87
N GLY A 12 -5.93 27.73 17.50
CA GLY A 12 -7.27 28.23 17.18
C GLY A 12 -8.36 27.18 17.36
N SER A 13 -9.51 27.35 16.68
CA SER A 13 -10.67 26.47 16.86
C SER A 13 -10.46 25.09 16.24
N TYR A 14 -9.79 25.02 15.09
CA TYR A 14 -9.58 23.75 14.40
C TYR A 14 -8.60 22.87 15.17
N THR A 15 -7.42 23.39 15.48
CA THR A 15 -6.41 22.74 16.33
C THR A 15 -6.96 22.40 17.71
N ARG A 16 -7.84 23.21 18.32
CA ARG A 16 -8.53 22.84 19.56
C ARG A 16 -9.43 21.63 19.40
N SER A 17 -10.17 21.53 18.30
CA SER A 17 -11.01 20.35 18.03
C SER A 17 -10.17 19.09 17.84
N LEU A 18 -9.04 19.19 17.14
CA LEU A 18 -8.09 18.10 16.97
C LEU A 18 -7.43 17.71 18.30
N TYR A 19 -7.07 18.69 19.14
CA TYR A 19 -6.47 18.44 20.45
C TYR A 19 -7.42 17.65 21.36
N ASN A 20 -8.71 17.97 21.33
CA ASN A 20 -9.71 17.24 22.12
C ASN A 20 -9.81 15.76 21.71
N VAL A 21 -9.65 15.45 20.41
CA VAL A 21 -9.58 14.06 19.95
C VAL A 21 -8.23 13.46 20.34
N PHE A 22 -7.13 14.16 20.08
CA PHE A 22 -5.77 13.71 20.40
C PHE A 22 -5.65 13.25 21.86
N LYS A 23 -6.13 14.07 22.80
CA LYS A 23 -6.09 13.78 24.25
C LYS A 23 -6.93 12.60 24.71
N LYS A 24 -7.84 12.07 23.88
CA LYS A 24 -8.59 10.84 24.19
C LYS A 24 -7.78 9.58 23.90
N TYR A 25 -6.80 9.67 23.01
CA TYR A 25 -6.04 8.52 22.50
C TYR A 25 -4.54 8.60 22.79
N ASP A 26 -4.05 9.74 23.28
CA ASP A 26 -2.65 9.91 23.63
C ASP A 26 -2.28 9.15 24.91
N ASN A 27 -1.01 8.78 24.98
CA ASN A 27 -0.36 8.33 26.20
C ASN A 27 0.96 9.11 26.30
N ASN A 28 1.10 9.93 27.33
CA ASN A 28 2.24 10.85 27.49
C ASN A 28 2.46 11.74 26.25
N ASP A 29 1.40 12.39 25.78
CA ASP A 29 1.46 13.39 24.71
C ASP A 29 1.87 12.83 23.35
N ARG A 30 1.61 11.54 23.15
CA ARG A 30 1.92 10.75 21.96
C ARG A 30 0.79 9.78 21.67
N ILE A 31 0.29 9.74 20.44
CA ILE A 31 -0.66 8.69 20.02
C ILE A 31 0.14 7.53 19.47
N GLN A 32 0.02 6.38 20.15
CA GLN A 32 0.57 5.11 19.71
C GLN A 32 -0.12 4.62 18.42
N THR A 33 0.63 3.97 17.53
CA THR A 33 0.17 3.48 16.21
C THR A 33 -1.12 2.67 16.31
N CYS A 34 -1.24 1.84 17.35
CA CYS A 34 -2.42 1.00 17.60
C CYS A 34 -3.71 1.78 17.91
N ASN A 35 -3.61 3.05 18.32
CA ASN A 35 -4.73 3.94 18.60
C ASN A 35 -4.94 5.00 17.51
N LEU A 36 -3.96 5.20 16.61
CA LEU A 36 -4.01 6.27 15.62
C LEU A 36 -5.24 6.15 14.71
N ARG A 37 -5.50 4.95 14.18
CA ARG A 37 -6.69 4.69 13.35
C ARG A 37 -8.01 5.01 14.07
N LYS A 38 -8.10 4.76 15.39
CA LYS A 38 -9.29 5.10 16.19
C LYS A 38 -9.46 6.61 16.34
N ALA A 39 -8.38 7.35 16.55
CA ALA A 39 -8.39 8.80 16.61
C ALA A 39 -8.88 9.43 15.29
N PHE A 40 -8.42 8.92 14.15
CA PHE A 40 -8.90 9.35 12.83
C PHE A 40 -10.39 9.02 12.61
N ASN A 41 -10.84 7.84 13.03
CA ASN A 41 -12.24 7.44 12.89
C ASN A 41 -13.21 8.38 13.64
N GLU A 42 -12.81 8.91 14.80
CA GLU A 42 -13.62 9.89 15.55
C GLU A 42 -13.81 11.21 14.78
N LEU A 43 -12.88 11.52 13.87
CA LEU A 43 -12.94 12.65 12.94
C LEU A 43 -13.65 12.29 11.62
N ASN A 44 -14.26 11.11 11.51
CA ASN A 44 -14.83 10.56 10.27
C ASN A 44 -13.83 10.38 9.12
N LEU A 45 -12.55 10.22 9.47
CA LEU A 45 -11.49 9.84 8.55
C LEU A 45 -11.18 8.36 8.74
N TYR A 46 -10.96 7.64 7.64
CA TYR A 46 -10.89 6.18 7.60
C TYR A 46 -9.66 5.73 6.83
N PRO A 47 -8.44 6.03 7.33
CA PRO A 47 -7.20 5.65 6.67
C PRO A 47 -7.05 4.13 6.63
N SER A 48 -6.31 3.66 5.63
CA SER A 48 -5.77 2.30 5.57
C SER A 48 -4.68 2.08 6.62
N PHE A 49 -4.38 0.83 6.92
CA PHE A 49 -3.25 0.42 7.74
C PHE A 49 -1.92 0.96 7.19
N SER A 50 -1.68 0.87 5.87
CA SER A 50 -0.44 1.38 5.28
C SER A 50 -0.30 2.89 5.41
N GLN A 51 -1.39 3.65 5.28
CA GLN A 51 -1.37 5.10 5.51
C GLN A 51 -1.03 5.45 6.96
N ILE A 52 -1.51 4.65 7.93
CA ILE A 52 -1.13 4.81 9.33
C ILE A 52 0.38 4.58 9.52
N GLN A 53 0.96 3.56 8.87
CA GLN A 53 2.41 3.32 8.91
C GLN A 53 3.21 4.45 8.24
N GLU A 54 2.71 5.01 7.14
CA GLU A 54 3.31 6.14 6.44
C GLU A 54 3.35 7.40 7.31
N MET A 55 2.23 7.73 7.98
CA MET A 55 2.14 8.87 8.92
C MET A 55 3.15 8.74 10.07
N VAL A 56 3.23 7.57 10.69
CA VAL A 56 4.16 7.30 11.80
C VAL A 56 5.60 7.40 11.33
N ARG A 57 5.92 6.90 10.13
CA ARG A 57 7.28 7.03 9.59
C ARG A 57 7.67 8.49 9.29
N CYS A 58 6.73 9.29 8.78
CA CYS A 58 7.00 10.71 8.51
C CYS A 58 7.11 11.57 9.79
N ALA A 59 6.51 11.08 10.89
CA ALA A 59 6.63 11.64 12.23
C ALA A 59 8.00 11.37 12.88
N GLU A 60 8.82 10.47 12.33
CA GLU A 60 10.15 10.22 12.89
C GLU A 60 11.07 11.45 12.82
N ASP A 61 11.75 11.72 13.93
CA ASP A 61 12.81 12.71 14.03
C ASP A 61 14.09 12.16 13.40
N TRP A 62 14.38 12.60 12.17
CA TRP A 62 15.59 12.25 11.46
C TRP A 62 16.76 13.04 12.03
N GLY A 63 17.33 12.54 13.12
CA GLY A 63 18.56 13.07 13.70
C GLY A 63 19.67 13.18 12.65
N TYR A 64 20.34 14.34 12.67
CA TYR A 64 21.45 14.76 11.80
C TYR A 64 22.45 13.61 11.53
N THR A 65 22.59 13.22 10.26
CA THR A 65 23.75 12.43 9.80
C THR A 65 24.58 13.28 8.83
N ASP A 66 25.90 13.15 8.97
CA ASP A 66 27.00 13.98 8.49
C ASP A 66 26.93 14.54 7.05
N ASP A 67 27.60 15.68 6.83
CA ASP A 67 27.52 16.66 5.73
C ASP A 67 27.91 16.15 4.31
N SER A 68 27.33 15.03 3.83
CA SER A 68 27.60 14.56 2.46
C SER A 68 26.43 13.92 1.70
N VAL A 69 25.17 14.21 2.07
CA VAL A 69 24.01 13.77 1.28
C VAL A 69 23.05 14.92 1.06
N GLN A 70 23.39 15.78 0.10
CA GLN A 70 22.51 16.82 -0.44
C GLN A 70 21.69 16.31 -1.66
N GLU A 71 21.66 14.99 -1.87
CA GLU A 71 20.67 14.29 -2.71
C GLU A 71 19.54 13.75 -1.80
N MET A 72 18.81 14.69 -1.20
CA MET A 72 17.78 14.43 -0.20
C MET A 72 16.42 14.10 -0.83
N VAL A 73 15.65 13.30 -0.09
CA VAL A 73 14.27 12.82 -0.30
C VAL A 73 14.12 11.50 -1.08
N HIS A 74 14.92 11.21 -2.12
CA HIS A 74 14.85 9.88 -2.77
C HIS A 74 15.83 8.84 -2.19
N CYS A 75 17.01 9.28 -1.71
CA CYS A 75 18.04 8.38 -1.16
C CYS A 75 17.89 8.07 0.34
N ALA A 76 17.06 8.79 1.11
CA ALA A 76 16.80 8.46 2.52
C ALA A 76 15.98 7.15 2.69
N VAL A 77 15.33 6.71 1.60
CA VAL A 77 14.72 5.39 1.43
C VAL A 77 15.77 4.29 1.23
N GLU A 78 16.96 4.63 0.72
CA GLU A 78 18.04 3.68 0.40
C GLU A 78 18.99 3.41 1.59
N TYR A 79 19.03 4.26 2.61
CA TYR A 79 19.90 4.09 3.77
C TYR A 79 19.08 4.00 5.05
N GLY A 80 18.53 2.80 5.29
CA GLY A 80 17.71 2.47 6.45
C GLY A 80 18.45 2.60 7.78
N SER A 81 18.49 3.81 8.33
CA SER A 81 18.79 4.02 9.74
C SER A 81 17.62 3.51 10.60
N PRO A 82 17.87 2.67 11.63
CA PRO A 82 16.84 2.15 12.50
C PRO A 82 16.41 3.24 13.49
N CYS A 83 15.18 3.71 13.34
CA CYS A 83 14.48 4.46 14.37
C CYS A 83 13.08 3.85 14.52
N ASP A 84 12.76 3.45 15.75
CA ASP A 84 11.60 2.61 16.13
C ASP A 84 10.43 3.45 16.66
N ALA A 85 10.20 4.66 16.13
CA ALA A 85 9.08 5.47 16.65
C ALA A 85 7.76 4.81 16.27
N ASP A 86 6.97 4.46 17.28
CA ASP A 86 5.66 3.82 17.14
C ASP A 86 4.51 4.79 17.41
N PHE A 87 4.78 6.10 17.34
CA PHE A 87 3.85 7.14 17.78
C PHE A 87 3.88 8.38 16.88
N VAL A 88 2.85 9.21 17.03
CA VAL A 88 2.80 10.59 16.49
C VAL A 88 2.55 11.59 17.60
N THR A 89 3.15 12.77 17.48
CA THR A 89 2.90 13.92 18.36
C THR A 89 1.64 14.69 17.93
N PHE A 90 1.26 15.73 18.67
CA PHE A 90 0.06 16.50 18.38
C PHE A 90 0.19 17.34 17.09
N GLY A 91 1.34 17.98 16.85
CA GLY A 91 1.59 18.73 15.62
C GLY A 91 1.54 17.84 14.39
N GLU A 92 2.18 16.67 14.45
CA GLU A 92 2.19 15.67 13.37
C GLU A 92 0.80 15.09 13.11
N PHE A 93 0.03 14.83 14.17
CA PHE A 93 -1.37 14.44 14.08
C PHE A 93 -2.21 15.51 13.37
N CYS A 94 -2.01 16.80 13.68
CA CYS A 94 -2.72 17.90 13.02
C CYS A 94 -2.47 17.92 11.51
N VAL A 95 -1.21 17.80 11.09
CA VAL A 95 -0.83 17.80 9.67
C VAL A 95 -1.41 16.60 8.93
N SER A 96 -1.29 15.41 9.53
CA SER A 96 -1.77 14.16 8.93
C SER A 96 -3.30 14.14 8.77
N VAL A 97 -4.03 14.68 9.77
CA VAL A 97 -5.48 14.87 9.70
C VAL A 97 -5.85 15.86 8.60
N ASP A 98 -5.18 17.02 8.54
CA ASP A 98 -5.45 18.04 7.54
C ASP A 98 -5.23 17.53 6.11
N GLU A 99 -4.14 16.81 5.87
CA GLU A 99 -3.78 16.23 4.58
C GLU A 99 -4.82 15.21 4.12
N LEU A 100 -5.16 14.24 4.98
CA LEU A 100 -6.16 13.22 4.64
C LEU A 100 -7.56 13.82 4.46
N GLN A 101 -7.94 14.76 5.33
CA GLN A 101 -9.23 15.46 5.22
C GLN A 101 -9.32 16.24 3.90
N HIS A 102 -8.24 16.90 3.47
CA HIS A 102 -8.18 17.58 2.19
C HIS A 102 -8.40 16.61 1.01
N HIS A 103 -7.80 15.41 1.04
CA HIS A 103 -8.06 14.39 0.01
C HIS A 103 -9.53 13.96 -0.07
N TYR A 104 -10.22 13.89 1.08
CA TYR A 104 -11.64 13.57 1.14
C TYR A 104 -12.49 14.69 0.54
N GLU A 105 -12.16 15.95 0.84
CA GLU A 105 -12.88 17.14 0.37
C GLU A 105 -12.75 17.35 -1.14
N ILE A 106 -11.57 17.12 -1.73
CA ILE A 106 -11.35 17.26 -3.18
C ILE A 106 -11.83 16.05 -3.99
N GLY A 107 -12.16 14.94 -3.32
CA GLY A 107 -12.53 13.69 -3.98
C GLY A 107 -11.38 13.11 -4.82
N ALA A 108 -10.20 12.94 -4.20
CA ALA A 108 -8.97 12.55 -4.90
C ALA A 108 -9.20 11.37 -5.88
N PRO A 109 -8.98 11.59 -7.20
CA PRO A 109 -9.35 10.61 -8.21
C PRO A 109 -8.50 9.35 -8.10
N VAL A 110 -9.07 8.20 -8.46
CA VAL A 110 -8.30 6.97 -8.64
C VAL A 110 -7.59 7.05 -9.99
N THR A 111 -6.28 7.16 -9.97
CA THR A 111 -5.45 7.09 -11.18
C THR A 111 -5.33 5.66 -11.66
N LEU A 112 -5.55 5.45 -12.97
CA LEU A 112 -5.24 4.16 -13.59
C LEU A 112 -3.74 4.08 -13.86
N PRO A 113 -3.07 2.94 -13.57
CA PRO A 113 -1.68 2.74 -13.92
C PRO A 113 -1.43 2.99 -15.39
N LYS A 114 -0.27 3.56 -15.71
CA LYS A 114 0.16 3.75 -17.10
C LYS A 114 0.33 2.42 -17.85
N SER A 115 0.44 1.31 -17.13
CA SER A 115 0.50 -0.05 -17.68
C SER A 115 -0.86 -0.66 -18.02
N VAL A 116 -2.00 -0.05 -17.65
CA VAL A 116 -3.34 -0.59 -17.97
C VAL A 116 -3.56 -0.71 -19.49
N ILE A 117 -4.06 -1.86 -19.93
CA ILE A 117 -4.39 -2.12 -21.33
C ILE A 117 -5.84 -1.68 -21.60
N ARG A 118 -6.03 -0.44 -22.11
CA ARG A 118 -7.36 0.19 -22.30
C ARG A 118 -8.32 -0.59 -23.22
N ASN A 119 -7.81 -1.36 -24.17
CA ASN A 119 -8.62 -2.14 -25.11
C ASN A 119 -9.01 -3.54 -24.57
N LYS A 120 -8.64 -3.85 -23.33
CA LYS A 120 -9.13 -5.00 -22.56
C LYS A 120 -10.32 -4.62 -21.64
N SER A 121 -10.96 -3.48 -21.89
CA SER A 121 -12.11 -2.90 -21.15
C SER A 121 -13.42 -3.69 -21.31
N GLY A 122 -13.32 -5.01 -21.48
CA GLY A 122 -14.38 -5.96 -21.15
C GLY A 122 -14.04 -6.78 -19.91
N GLY A 123 -13.18 -6.28 -18.99
CA GLY A 123 -12.49 -7.16 -18.05
C GLY A 123 -11.73 -8.26 -18.80
N VAL A 124 -11.19 -9.25 -18.08
CA VAL A 124 -11.30 -10.58 -18.67
C VAL A 124 -12.80 -10.79 -18.76
N SER A 125 -13.38 -10.59 -19.95
CA SER A 125 -14.70 -11.10 -20.24
C SER A 125 -14.48 -12.59 -20.10
N VAL A 126 -14.76 -13.08 -18.89
CA VAL A 126 -15.11 -14.46 -18.65
C VAL A 126 -16.17 -14.66 -19.69
N ARG A 127 -15.77 -15.25 -20.82
CA ARG A 127 -16.69 -15.66 -21.86
C ARG A 127 -17.82 -16.27 -21.06
N ARG A 128 -19.05 -15.79 -21.25
CA ARG A 128 -20.25 -16.53 -20.87
C ARG A 128 -20.22 -17.83 -21.68
N ALA A 129 -19.24 -18.68 -21.39
CA ALA A 129 -19.18 -20.06 -21.75
C ALA A 129 -20.43 -20.62 -21.10
N ARG A 130 -21.22 -21.28 -21.96
CA ARG A 130 -22.47 -21.95 -21.65
C ARG A 130 -22.54 -22.37 -20.19
N LYS A 131 -23.68 -22.03 -19.60
CA LYS A 131 -24.26 -22.51 -18.35
C LYS A 131 -24.20 -24.05 -18.29
N GLU A 132 -23.01 -24.61 -18.07
CA GLU A 132 -22.82 -26.00 -17.69
C GLU A 132 -22.96 -26.06 -16.17
N SER A 133 -23.64 -27.11 -15.72
CA SER A 133 -24.43 -27.18 -14.49
C SER A 133 -23.62 -27.23 -13.18
N LEU A 134 -22.84 -26.21 -12.88
CA LEU A 134 -22.57 -25.90 -11.48
C LEU A 134 -23.84 -25.26 -10.92
N ALA A 135 -24.40 -25.85 -9.86
CA ALA A 135 -25.50 -25.21 -9.13
C ALA A 135 -25.07 -23.79 -8.78
N ASN A 136 -25.89 -22.78 -9.10
CA ASN A 136 -25.58 -21.39 -8.78
C ASN A 136 -25.45 -21.26 -7.26
N PHE A 137 -24.21 -21.14 -6.77
CA PHE A 137 -23.95 -20.77 -5.38
C PHE A 137 -23.60 -19.29 -5.30
N GLN A 138 -24.02 -18.66 -4.22
CA GLN A 138 -23.81 -17.23 -4.00
C GLN A 138 -22.40 -16.93 -3.47
N VAL A 139 -21.89 -17.79 -2.58
CA VAL A 139 -20.61 -17.56 -1.89
C VAL A 139 -19.55 -18.62 -2.22
N PHE A 140 -18.34 -18.19 -2.56
CA PHE A 140 -17.17 -19.08 -2.58
C PHE A 140 -16.39 -18.97 -1.27
N LEU A 141 -16.09 -20.10 -0.61
CA LEU A 141 -15.39 -20.15 0.68
C LEU A 141 -13.88 -20.43 0.51
N GLY A 142 -13.11 -19.43 0.08
CA GLY A 142 -11.66 -19.53 -0.14
C GLY A 142 -10.80 -19.37 1.12
N GLY A 143 -9.48 -19.56 0.98
CA GLY A 143 -8.52 -19.32 2.06
C GLY A 143 -7.99 -20.59 2.73
N SER A 144 -7.37 -20.44 3.90
CA SER A 144 -6.68 -21.50 4.64
C SER A 144 -7.54 -22.76 4.77
N CYS A 145 -6.95 -23.91 4.44
CA CYS A 145 -7.56 -25.24 4.61
C CYS A 145 -6.91 -26.05 5.75
N GLY A 146 -5.73 -25.62 6.21
CA GLY A 146 -4.90 -26.35 7.18
C GLY A 146 -4.13 -27.49 6.50
N CYS A 147 -3.71 -28.47 7.29
CA CYS A 147 -3.14 -29.73 6.79
C CYS A 147 -4.07 -30.91 7.09
N PRO A 148 -3.89 -32.09 6.47
CA PRO A 148 -4.75 -33.25 6.75
C PRO A 148 -4.79 -33.68 8.22
N ARG A 149 -3.76 -33.37 9.01
CA ARG A 149 -3.68 -33.70 10.45
C ARG A 149 -4.30 -32.64 11.36
N ASN A 150 -4.29 -31.39 10.92
CA ASN A 150 -4.81 -30.23 11.65
C ASN A 150 -5.52 -29.28 10.67
N PRO A 151 -6.72 -29.67 10.17
CA PRO A 151 -7.47 -28.84 9.23
C PRO A 151 -7.98 -27.57 9.92
N THR A 152 -8.20 -26.53 9.13
CA THR A 152 -8.96 -25.38 9.62
C THR A 152 -10.43 -25.73 9.69
N THR A 153 -11.10 -25.30 10.76
CA THR A 153 -12.50 -25.68 10.99
C THR A 153 -13.48 -24.53 10.80
N TRP A 154 -13.02 -23.30 10.53
CA TRP A 154 -13.89 -22.12 10.38
C TRP A 154 -15.02 -22.31 9.37
N ARG A 155 -14.80 -23.12 8.31
CA ARG A 155 -15.85 -23.48 7.34
C ARG A 155 -16.93 -24.33 7.99
N HIS A 156 -16.54 -25.41 8.66
CA HIS A 156 -17.45 -26.38 9.26
C HIS A 156 -18.15 -25.81 10.50
N ASP A 157 -17.40 -25.14 11.38
CA ASP A 157 -17.87 -24.75 12.70
C ASP A 157 -18.67 -23.45 12.67
N ILE A 158 -18.33 -22.52 11.76
CA ILE A 158 -18.87 -21.15 11.77
C ILE A 158 -19.59 -20.82 10.46
N ALA A 159 -18.87 -20.85 9.33
CA ALA A 159 -19.39 -20.31 8.07
C ALA A 159 -20.55 -21.11 7.47
N ILE A 160 -20.40 -22.43 7.34
CA ILE A 160 -21.44 -23.28 6.75
C ILE A 160 -22.72 -23.29 7.61
N PRO A 161 -22.67 -23.45 8.94
CA PRO A 161 -23.85 -23.33 9.79
C PRO A 161 -24.55 -21.98 9.64
N PHE A 162 -23.80 -20.88 9.64
CA PHE A 162 -24.35 -19.54 9.44
C PHE A 162 -25.03 -19.40 8.07
N LEU A 163 -24.36 -19.79 6.98
CA LEU A 163 -24.89 -19.64 5.62
C LEU A 163 -26.15 -20.49 5.41
N LYS A 164 -26.17 -21.72 5.94
CA LYS A 164 -27.38 -22.56 5.94
C LYS A 164 -28.53 -21.91 6.69
N LYS A 165 -28.27 -21.36 7.89
CA LYS A 165 -29.28 -20.64 8.68
C LYS A 165 -29.83 -19.43 7.93
N GLU A 166 -28.97 -18.71 7.21
CA GLU A 166 -29.34 -17.54 6.42
C GLU A 166 -29.92 -17.85 5.04
N ASN A 167 -30.06 -19.14 4.66
CA ASN A 167 -30.47 -19.61 3.33
C ASN A 167 -29.59 -19.07 2.18
N ILE A 168 -28.28 -18.99 2.41
CA ILE A 168 -27.29 -18.56 1.41
C ILE A 168 -26.57 -19.81 0.86
N THR A 169 -26.57 -19.98 -0.46
CA THR A 169 -25.88 -21.09 -1.12
C THR A 169 -24.38 -20.83 -1.21
N PHE A 170 -23.57 -21.89 -1.07
CA PHE A 170 -22.11 -21.76 -1.01
C PHE A 170 -21.37 -22.89 -1.73
N TYR A 171 -20.13 -22.61 -2.13
CA TYR A 171 -19.16 -23.60 -2.58
C TYR A 171 -18.00 -23.70 -1.59
N ASN A 172 -17.72 -24.92 -1.14
CA ASN A 172 -16.58 -25.23 -0.27
C ASN A 172 -15.47 -25.92 -1.08
N PRO A 173 -14.34 -25.25 -1.36
CA PRO A 173 -13.21 -25.83 -2.08
C PRO A 173 -12.35 -26.78 -1.23
N GLN A 174 -12.57 -26.87 0.09
CA GLN A 174 -11.71 -27.64 0.98
C GLN A 174 -11.83 -29.15 0.67
N VAL A 175 -10.74 -29.73 0.19
CA VAL A 175 -10.59 -31.16 -0.09
C VAL A 175 -9.48 -31.78 0.78
N ASN A 176 -9.53 -33.10 0.97
CA ASN A 176 -8.50 -33.83 1.73
C ASN A 176 -7.17 -33.95 0.98
N THR A 177 -7.20 -33.96 -0.36
CA THR A 177 -6.00 -34.09 -1.20
C THR A 177 -6.11 -33.15 -2.39
N TRP A 178 -5.22 -32.16 -2.43
CA TRP A 178 -5.15 -31.23 -3.56
C TRP A 178 -4.54 -31.92 -4.79
N ARG A 179 -5.07 -31.60 -5.97
CA ARG A 179 -4.54 -32.02 -7.27
C ARG A 179 -4.63 -30.86 -8.28
N PRO A 180 -3.74 -30.78 -9.29
CA PRO A 180 -3.74 -29.68 -10.26
C PRO A 180 -5.08 -29.45 -10.96
N GLU A 181 -5.88 -30.50 -11.18
CA GLU A 181 -7.18 -30.41 -11.84
C GLU A 181 -8.21 -29.61 -11.03
N LEU A 182 -8.02 -29.48 -9.72
CA LEU A 182 -8.90 -28.69 -8.85
C LEU A 182 -8.76 -27.19 -9.08
N VAL A 183 -7.62 -26.73 -9.61
CA VAL A 183 -7.39 -25.30 -9.90
C VAL A 183 -8.45 -24.76 -10.87
N GLU A 184 -8.74 -25.53 -11.93
CA GLU A 184 -9.74 -25.13 -12.92
C GLU A 184 -11.18 -25.16 -12.36
N LEU A 185 -11.47 -26.13 -11.49
CA LEU A 185 -12.78 -26.24 -10.85
C LEU A 185 -13.01 -25.07 -9.87
N GLU A 186 -12.01 -24.76 -9.05
CA GLU A 186 -12.02 -23.60 -8.15
C GLU A 186 -12.11 -22.29 -8.94
N ASP A 187 -11.41 -22.15 -10.06
CA ASP A 187 -11.50 -20.98 -10.95
C ASP A 187 -12.92 -20.80 -11.49
N ARG A 188 -13.52 -21.85 -12.05
CA ARG A 188 -14.94 -21.82 -12.48
C ARG A 188 -15.86 -21.44 -11.32
N ALA A 189 -15.59 -21.98 -10.13
CA ALA A 189 -16.39 -21.69 -8.97
C ALA A 189 -16.29 -20.21 -8.54
N LYS A 190 -15.08 -19.66 -8.46
CA LYS A 190 -14.84 -18.24 -8.19
C LYS A 190 -15.48 -17.35 -9.25
N ASN A 191 -15.49 -17.76 -10.53
CA ASN A 191 -16.07 -16.97 -11.62
C ASN A 191 -17.60 -16.85 -11.53
N VAL A 192 -18.31 -17.87 -11.04
CA VAL A 192 -19.78 -17.83 -10.92
C VAL A 192 -20.29 -17.26 -9.60
N ALA A 193 -19.46 -17.24 -8.55
CA ALA A 193 -19.84 -16.71 -7.24
C ALA A 193 -20.23 -15.23 -7.29
N GLU A 194 -21.29 -14.85 -6.58
CA GLU A 194 -21.66 -13.44 -6.39
C GLU A 194 -20.70 -12.74 -5.43
N LEU A 195 -20.31 -13.43 -4.35
CA LEU A 195 -19.41 -12.96 -3.33
C LEU A 195 -18.29 -13.98 -3.05
N LEU A 196 -17.07 -13.47 -2.89
CA LEU A 196 -15.90 -14.27 -2.54
C LEU A 196 -15.58 -14.07 -1.06
N PHE A 197 -15.49 -15.13 -0.27
CA PHE A 197 -15.22 -15.06 1.16
C PHE A 197 -13.94 -15.83 1.47
N PHE A 198 -12.89 -15.14 1.90
CA PHE A 198 -11.58 -15.71 2.19
C PHE A 198 -11.23 -15.57 3.67
N VAL A 199 -10.69 -16.64 4.27
CA VAL A 199 -10.10 -16.61 5.62
C VAL A 199 -8.63 -16.98 5.54
N ILE A 200 -7.75 -16.09 5.99
CA ILE A 200 -6.31 -16.30 6.04
C ILE A 200 -5.89 -16.38 7.51
N ASP A 201 -5.61 -17.61 7.96
CA ASP A 201 -5.17 -17.89 9.32
C ASP A 201 -3.65 -18.04 9.43
N ASN A 202 -3.17 -18.31 10.65
CA ASN A 202 -1.75 -18.53 10.92
C ASN A 202 -1.30 -20.00 10.78
N LYS A 203 -2.22 -20.93 10.45
CA LYS A 203 -1.90 -22.35 10.34
C LYS A 203 -1.24 -22.71 9.02
N THR A 204 -1.31 -21.86 7.99
CA THR A 204 -0.70 -22.14 6.68
C THR A 204 0.05 -20.93 6.13
N ARG A 205 0.99 -21.19 5.21
CA ARG A 205 1.72 -20.14 4.48
C ARG A 205 0.79 -19.32 3.58
N SER A 206 -0.35 -19.90 3.18
CA SER A 206 -1.42 -19.28 2.39
C SER A 206 -0.99 -18.67 1.03
N VAL A 207 0.20 -19.00 0.51
CA VAL A 207 0.81 -18.35 -0.67
C VAL A 207 -0.14 -18.27 -1.88
N ALA A 208 -0.79 -19.38 -2.22
CA ALA A 208 -1.75 -19.42 -3.33
C ALA A 208 -2.94 -18.49 -3.08
N SER A 209 -3.60 -18.62 -1.92
CA SER A 209 -4.72 -17.76 -1.52
C SER A 209 -4.35 -16.28 -1.52
N LEU A 210 -3.14 -15.91 -1.08
CA LEU A 210 -2.70 -14.51 -1.10
C LEU A 210 -2.66 -13.96 -2.54
N CYS A 211 -2.09 -14.72 -3.47
CA CYS A 211 -2.02 -14.33 -4.89
C CYS A 211 -3.42 -14.26 -5.52
N GLU A 212 -4.29 -15.21 -5.20
CA GLU A 212 -5.67 -15.25 -5.70
C GLU A 212 -6.50 -14.06 -5.23
N ILE A 213 -6.45 -13.75 -3.92
CA ILE A 213 -7.15 -12.58 -3.36
C ILE A 213 -6.66 -11.32 -4.08
N ALA A 214 -5.35 -11.14 -4.23
CA ALA A 214 -4.78 -9.99 -4.93
C ALA A 214 -5.32 -9.87 -6.36
N PHE A 215 -5.31 -10.96 -7.12
CA PHE A 215 -5.85 -11.02 -8.48
C PHE A 215 -7.35 -10.68 -8.54
N LEU A 216 -8.15 -11.25 -7.62
CA LEU A 216 -9.60 -11.04 -7.56
C LEU A 216 -9.97 -9.61 -7.15
N VAL A 217 -9.21 -9.01 -6.23
CA VAL A 217 -9.31 -7.58 -5.89
C VAL A 217 -8.97 -6.74 -7.14
N GLY A 218 -7.90 -7.08 -7.86
CA GLY A 218 -7.53 -6.41 -9.11
C GLY A 218 -8.61 -6.51 -10.19
N CYS A 219 -9.36 -7.62 -10.23
CA CYS A 219 -10.50 -7.81 -11.13
C CYS A 219 -11.76 -7.03 -10.69
N GLY A 220 -11.75 -6.37 -9.52
CA GLY A 220 -12.90 -5.64 -8.98
C GLY A 220 -14.04 -6.53 -8.48
N ARG A 221 -13.76 -7.79 -8.12
CA ARG A 221 -14.77 -8.71 -7.58
C ARG A 221 -15.23 -8.27 -6.19
N GLN A 222 -16.48 -8.57 -5.83
CA GLN A 222 -16.94 -8.42 -4.46
C GLN A 222 -16.28 -9.51 -3.60
N ILE A 223 -15.45 -9.10 -2.65
CA ILE A 223 -14.63 -9.99 -1.85
C ILE A 223 -14.59 -9.51 -0.39
N ILE A 224 -14.76 -10.45 0.54
CA ILE A 224 -14.54 -10.28 1.97
C ILE A 224 -13.32 -11.10 2.35
N VAL A 225 -12.40 -10.50 3.10
CA VAL A 225 -11.18 -11.15 3.57
C VAL A 225 -11.10 -11.02 5.09
N VAL A 226 -10.97 -12.16 5.76
CA VAL A 226 -10.67 -12.26 7.19
C VAL A 226 -9.20 -12.59 7.35
N PHE A 227 -8.48 -11.76 8.11
CA PHE A 227 -7.06 -11.92 8.40
C PHE A 227 -6.82 -12.12 9.89
N ASN A 228 -6.13 -13.20 10.23
CA ASN A 228 -5.50 -13.31 11.55
C ASN A 228 -4.16 -12.56 11.52
N SER A 229 -3.92 -11.74 12.55
CA SER A 229 -2.65 -11.04 12.72
C SER A 229 -1.48 -12.02 12.74
N PHE A 230 -0.47 -11.80 11.91
CA PHE A 230 0.74 -12.60 11.85
C PHE A 230 1.88 -11.83 12.53
N ASN A 231 2.11 -12.11 13.81
CA ASN A 231 3.11 -11.41 14.61
C ASN A 231 4.33 -12.32 14.87
N SER A 232 5.33 -11.77 15.57
CA SER A 232 6.57 -12.47 15.94
C SER A 232 6.35 -13.68 16.87
N GLU A 233 5.17 -13.84 17.45
CA GLU A 233 4.80 -14.96 18.32
C GLU A 233 4.32 -16.19 17.52
N VAL A 234 4.03 -16.02 16.23
CA VAL A 234 3.73 -17.14 15.34
C VAL A 234 5.06 -17.79 14.97
N HIS A 235 5.42 -18.88 15.65
CA HIS A 235 6.66 -19.63 15.38
C HIS A 235 6.44 -20.84 14.46
N GLU A 236 5.19 -21.28 14.33
CA GLU A 236 4.82 -22.50 13.62
C GLU A 236 3.82 -22.21 12.51
N VAL A 237 4.09 -22.72 11.31
CA VAL A 237 3.19 -22.66 10.15
C VAL A 237 3.18 -24.03 9.50
N SER A 238 2.01 -24.53 9.14
CA SER A 238 1.85 -25.85 8.54
C SER A 238 2.48 -26.97 9.40
N GLU A 239 2.41 -26.87 10.73
CA GLU A 239 3.04 -27.82 11.68
C GLU A 239 4.58 -27.88 11.61
N GLU A 240 5.21 -26.84 11.08
CA GLU A 240 6.66 -26.71 10.96
C GLU A 240 7.14 -25.44 11.66
N LEU A 241 8.27 -25.54 12.37
CA LEU A 241 8.96 -24.36 12.88
C LEU A 241 9.46 -23.52 11.71
N THR A 242 9.08 -22.27 11.71
CA THR A 242 9.50 -21.30 10.70
C THR A 242 10.75 -20.57 11.13
N THR A 243 11.65 -20.31 10.17
CA THR A 243 12.82 -19.45 10.42
C THR A 243 12.39 -17.99 10.55
N GLU A 244 13.23 -17.16 11.15
CA GLU A 244 12.97 -15.72 11.22
C GLU A 244 12.78 -15.10 9.82
N LYS A 245 13.62 -15.47 8.85
CA LYS A 245 13.51 -14.98 7.47
C LYS A 245 12.19 -15.41 6.82
N GLU A 246 11.77 -16.66 7.02
CA GLU A 246 10.49 -17.14 6.49
C GLU A 246 9.31 -16.38 7.08
N ARG A 247 9.32 -16.12 8.38
CA ARG A 247 8.28 -15.34 9.04
C ARG A 247 8.22 -13.91 8.53
N GLN A 248 9.37 -13.27 8.33
CA GLN A 248 9.43 -11.94 7.73
C GLN A 248 8.87 -11.94 6.30
N ASP A 249 9.17 -12.95 5.48
CA ASP A 249 8.62 -13.07 4.13
C ASP A 249 7.09 -13.27 4.12
N ILE A 250 6.56 -14.10 5.04
CA ILE A 250 5.11 -14.31 5.20
C ILE A 250 4.43 -13.03 5.69
N SER A 251 4.97 -12.40 6.73
CA SER A 251 4.45 -11.15 7.29
C SER A 251 4.40 -10.06 6.21
N ARG A 252 5.52 -9.85 5.51
CA ARG A 252 5.64 -8.90 4.39
C ARG A 252 4.55 -9.11 3.35
N ALA A 253 4.34 -10.36 2.92
CA ALA A 253 3.34 -10.66 1.89
C ALA A 253 1.90 -10.42 2.35
N ARG A 254 1.62 -10.66 3.63
CA ARG A 254 0.30 -10.37 4.22
C ARG A 254 0.05 -8.87 4.29
N ASN A 255 1.06 -8.08 4.65
CA ASN A 255 0.96 -6.62 4.68
C ASN A 255 0.79 -6.03 3.28
N VAL A 256 1.52 -6.55 2.28
CA VAL A 256 1.32 -6.19 0.87
C VAL A 256 -0.11 -6.50 0.41
N LEU A 257 -0.67 -7.65 0.81
CA LEU A 257 -2.05 -7.97 0.46
C LEU A 257 -3.06 -7.08 1.19
N MET A 258 -2.84 -6.79 2.48
CA MET A 258 -3.68 -5.89 3.27
C MET A 258 -3.74 -4.50 2.61
N ASP A 259 -2.58 -3.98 2.21
CA ASP A 259 -2.45 -2.76 1.43
C ASP A 259 -3.26 -2.81 0.13
N ILE A 260 -3.14 -3.87 -0.67
CA ILE A 260 -3.90 -4.02 -1.92
C ILE A 260 -5.41 -4.01 -1.67
N ILE A 261 -5.89 -4.70 -0.63
CA ILE A 261 -7.32 -4.78 -0.29
C ILE A 261 -7.83 -3.40 0.14
N GLU A 262 -7.17 -2.77 1.11
CA GLU A 262 -7.59 -1.49 1.67
C GLU A 262 -7.40 -0.33 0.68
N ARG A 263 -6.39 -0.38 -0.20
CA ARG A 263 -6.23 0.56 -1.33
C ARG A 263 -7.43 0.55 -2.26
N ASN A 264 -8.11 -0.59 -2.40
CA ASN A 264 -9.35 -0.72 -3.16
C ASN A 264 -10.61 -0.45 -2.32
N SER A 265 -10.45 0.22 -1.16
CA SER A 265 -11.52 0.58 -0.22
C SER A 265 -12.30 -0.61 0.32
N ILE A 266 -11.70 -1.79 0.35
CA ILE A 266 -12.30 -3.00 0.91
C ILE A 266 -11.86 -3.12 2.38
N PRO A 267 -12.79 -3.23 3.34
CA PRO A 267 -12.46 -3.48 4.74
C PRO A 267 -11.85 -4.88 4.92
N VAL A 268 -10.82 -4.97 5.75
CA VAL A 268 -10.26 -6.24 6.22
C VAL A 268 -10.86 -6.59 7.58
N PHE A 269 -11.31 -7.83 7.75
CA PHE A 269 -11.96 -8.30 8.96
C PHE A 269 -11.00 -9.09 9.83
N ALA A 270 -11.16 -9.01 11.16
CA ALA A 270 -10.45 -9.86 12.12
C ALA A 270 -11.31 -11.03 12.64
N ASP A 271 -12.64 -10.95 12.44
CA ASP A 271 -13.60 -11.90 12.98
C ASP A 271 -14.48 -12.50 11.87
N VAL A 272 -14.58 -13.83 11.86
CA VAL A 272 -15.31 -14.58 10.84
C VAL A 272 -16.82 -14.35 10.94
N GLU A 273 -17.38 -14.25 12.14
CA GLU A 273 -18.83 -14.06 12.32
C GLU A 273 -19.28 -12.66 11.88
N VAL A 274 -18.51 -11.63 12.24
CA VAL A 274 -18.75 -10.25 11.79
C VAL A 274 -18.67 -10.17 10.26
N ALA A 275 -17.65 -10.80 9.67
CA ALA A 275 -17.50 -10.87 8.23
C ALA A 275 -18.68 -11.58 7.54
N LEU A 276 -19.19 -12.67 8.11
CA LEU A 276 -20.35 -13.41 7.59
C LEU A 276 -21.66 -12.60 7.68
N LYS A 277 -21.84 -11.82 8.76
CA LYS A 277 -22.96 -10.88 8.86
C LYS A 277 -22.89 -9.84 7.74
N CYS A 278 -21.70 -9.30 7.46
CA CYS A 278 -21.48 -8.39 6.33
C CYS A 278 -21.72 -9.07 4.97
N ALA A 279 -21.35 -10.34 4.82
CA ALA A 279 -21.64 -11.12 3.62
C ALA A 279 -23.15 -11.24 3.38
N ALA A 280 -23.94 -11.50 4.43
CA ALA A 280 -25.39 -11.55 4.34
C ALA A 280 -25.98 -10.18 3.99
N LEU A 281 -25.46 -9.07 4.54
CA LEU A 281 -25.87 -7.72 4.16
C LEU A 281 -25.64 -7.45 2.66
N ASN A 282 -24.47 -7.81 2.14
CA ASN A 282 -24.15 -7.67 0.73
C ASN A 282 -25.12 -8.46 -0.17
N LEU A 283 -25.30 -9.74 0.12
CA LEU A 283 -26.11 -10.63 -0.73
C LEU A 283 -27.62 -10.38 -0.62
N LYS A 284 -28.12 -9.99 0.55
CA LYS A 284 -29.56 -9.80 0.79
C LYS A 284 -30.03 -8.38 0.58
N GLN A 285 -29.18 -7.39 0.84
CA GLN A 285 -29.54 -5.97 0.79
C GLN A 285 -28.79 -5.21 -0.32
N GLY A 286 -27.84 -5.85 -1.02
CA GLY A 286 -27.11 -5.24 -2.12
C GLY A 286 -26.06 -4.21 -1.70
N ILE A 287 -25.75 -4.11 -0.40
CA ILE A 287 -24.73 -3.17 0.12
C ILE A 287 -23.36 -3.62 -0.37
N LYS A 288 -22.64 -2.76 -1.10
CA LYS A 288 -21.29 -3.11 -1.57
C LYS A 288 -20.34 -3.26 -0.39
N ILE A 289 -19.36 -4.14 -0.53
CA ILE A 289 -18.36 -4.36 0.52
C ILE A 289 -17.59 -3.07 0.87
N GLN A 290 -17.33 -2.22 -0.11
CA GLN A 290 -16.68 -0.92 0.06
C GLN A 290 -17.54 0.13 0.80
N GLU A 291 -18.84 -0.10 0.90
CA GLU A 291 -19.81 0.81 1.54
C GLU A 291 -20.13 0.41 2.98
N LEU A 292 -19.52 -0.67 3.47
CA LEU A 292 -19.71 -1.15 4.85
C LEU A 292 -19.18 -0.12 5.86
N THR A 293 -19.84 -0.05 7.00
CA THR A 293 -19.61 0.97 8.03
C THR A 293 -19.31 0.36 9.40
N ILE A 294 -18.85 1.20 10.34
CA ILE A 294 -18.57 0.80 11.73
C ILE A 294 -19.80 0.20 12.42
N SER A 295 -21.01 0.71 12.14
CA SER A 295 -22.25 0.19 12.75
C SER A 295 -22.57 -1.25 12.33
N GLN A 296 -22.01 -1.72 11.21
CA GLN A 296 -22.13 -3.09 10.72
C GLN A 296 -20.97 -3.99 11.20
N GLY A 297 -20.03 -3.45 11.99
CA GLY A 297 -18.85 -4.15 12.50
C GLY A 297 -17.66 -4.16 11.54
N ALA A 298 -17.74 -3.48 10.40
CA ALA A 298 -16.62 -3.34 9.47
C ALA A 298 -15.73 -2.15 9.86
N MET A 299 -14.43 -2.25 9.56
CA MET A 299 -13.51 -1.12 9.61
C MET A 299 -13.40 -0.50 8.22
N PRO A 300 -14.18 0.56 7.90
CA PRO A 300 -14.14 1.16 6.57
C PRO A 300 -12.74 1.69 6.24
N VAL A 301 -12.45 1.74 4.94
CA VAL A 301 -11.29 2.43 4.38
C VAL A 301 -11.78 3.33 3.27
N LYS A 302 -11.35 4.59 3.24
CA LYS A 302 -11.62 5.47 2.10
C LYS A 302 -10.34 6.11 1.64
N TYR A 303 -10.21 6.27 0.31
CA TYR A 303 -9.03 6.84 -0.31
C TYR A 303 -7.72 6.15 0.09
N GLY A 304 -7.74 4.83 0.32
CA GLY A 304 -6.53 4.06 0.69
C GLY A 304 -5.43 4.09 -0.38
N HIS A 305 -5.70 4.64 -1.56
CA HIS A 305 -4.75 4.84 -2.65
C HIS A 305 -3.96 6.14 -2.57
N VAL A 306 -4.38 7.12 -1.77
CA VAL A 306 -3.62 8.38 -1.64
C VAL A 306 -2.46 8.19 -0.66
N LEU A 307 -1.32 8.76 -1.00
CA LEU A 307 -0.18 8.86 -0.09
C LEU A 307 -0.49 9.91 0.98
N VAL A 308 -0.06 9.66 2.21
CA VAL A 308 -0.26 10.58 3.34
C VAL A 308 1.01 10.65 4.16
N GLY A 309 1.55 11.85 4.36
CA GLY A 309 2.84 12.09 5.00
C GLY A 309 3.73 13.04 4.22
N GLU A 310 3.45 13.27 2.93
CA GLU A 310 4.17 14.24 2.12
C GLU A 310 4.11 15.65 2.71
N ALA A 311 2.94 16.06 3.21
CA ALA A 311 2.78 17.36 3.87
C ALA A 311 3.72 17.49 5.08
N LEU A 312 3.82 16.43 5.89
CA LEU A 312 4.65 16.42 7.08
C LEU A 312 6.14 16.44 6.74
N LEU A 313 6.56 15.67 5.73
CA LEU A 313 7.94 15.69 5.24
C LEU A 313 8.34 17.07 4.71
N LYS A 314 7.48 17.71 3.89
CA LYS A 314 7.74 19.06 3.35
C LYS A 314 7.81 20.12 4.45
N LEU A 315 6.95 20.02 5.47
CA LEU A 315 7.01 20.92 6.63
C LEU A 315 8.29 20.71 7.43
N ARG A 316 8.72 19.47 7.63
CA ARG A 316 9.97 19.15 8.33
C ARG A 316 11.20 19.62 7.55
N GLU A 317 11.23 19.41 6.24
CA GLU A 317 12.28 19.93 5.36
C GLU A 317 12.36 21.46 5.43
N SER A 318 11.21 22.13 5.36
CA SER A 318 11.15 23.58 5.49
C SER A 318 11.61 24.06 6.87
N PHE A 319 11.25 23.36 7.94
CA PHE A 319 11.68 23.68 9.30
C PHE A 319 13.20 23.56 9.41
N ASN A 320 13.75 22.41 9.06
CA ASN A 320 15.19 22.11 9.13
C ASN A 320 16.02 23.06 8.27
N SER A 321 15.53 23.41 7.08
CA SER A 321 16.22 24.36 6.18
C SER A 321 16.32 25.77 6.77
N ILE A 322 15.36 26.18 7.60
CA ILE A 322 15.32 27.51 8.21
C ILE A 322 16.10 27.53 9.53
N THR A 323 15.92 26.51 10.38
CA THR A 323 16.60 26.45 11.68
C THR A 323 18.09 26.08 11.54
N GLY A 324 18.46 25.36 10.48
CA GLY A 324 19.82 24.84 10.28
C GLY A 324 20.32 24.06 11.50
N ASN A 325 21.60 24.23 11.85
CA ASN A 325 22.25 23.59 13.01
C ASN A 325 22.04 24.34 14.34
N LYS A 326 21.08 25.27 14.40
CA LYS A 326 20.78 26.02 15.63
C LYS A 326 19.78 25.24 16.49
N ASP A 327 19.47 25.78 17.67
CA ASP A 327 18.70 25.20 18.79
C ASP A 327 17.30 24.58 18.49
N GLY A 328 16.89 24.38 17.24
CA GLY A 328 15.65 23.69 16.86
C GLY A 328 14.39 24.54 17.04
N HIS A 329 14.48 25.84 16.77
CA HIS A 329 13.42 26.81 17.06
C HIS A 329 13.29 27.87 15.96
N MET A 330 12.06 28.28 15.68
CA MET A 330 11.72 29.32 14.70
C MET A 330 11.27 30.62 15.38
N SER A 331 11.60 31.78 14.78
CA SER A 331 10.94 33.06 15.07
C SER A 331 9.58 33.20 14.39
N LYS A 332 8.86 34.31 14.63
CA LYS A 332 7.57 34.59 13.93
C LYS A 332 7.79 34.79 12.43
N GLU A 333 8.87 35.46 12.07
CA GLU A 333 9.29 35.70 10.70
C GLU A 333 9.66 34.39 10.00
N ASP A 334 10.38 33.51 10.72
CA ASP A 334 10.72 32.17 10.24
C ASP A 334 9.47 31.34 9.97
N ILE A 335 8.44 31.39 10.81
CA ILE A 335 7.17 30.70 10.55
C ILE A 335 6.54 31.19 9.25
N CYS A 336 6.51 32.51 9.02
CA CYS A 336 5.97 33.06 7.77
C CYS A 336 6.78 32.58 6.56
N LEU A 337 8.12 32.54 6.67
CA LEU A 337 9.00 32.02 5.65
C LEU A 337 8.75 30.53 5.40
N GLY A 338 8.66 29.73 6.46
CA GLY A 338 8.42 28.29 6.36
C GLY A 338 7.08 27.96 5.73
N TYR A 339 6.03 28.69 6.10
CA TYR A 339 4.73 28.58 5.45
C TYR A 339 4.81 28.89 3.95
N ARG A 340 5.56 29.92 3.56
CA ARG A 340 5.78 30.27 2.15
C ARG A 340 6.58 29.22 1.40
N CYS A 341 7.62 28.66 2.01
CA CYS A 341 8.39 27.57 1.42
C CYS A 341 7.52 26.32 1.19
N TYR A 342 6.62 26.01 2.13
CA TYR A 342 5.73 24.86 2.05
C TYR A 342 4.57 25.04 1.07
N THR A 343 3.90 26.20 1.09
CA THR A 343 2.64 26.43 0.34
C THR A 343 2.82 27.27 -0.92
N GLY A 344 3.91 28.02 -1.05
CA GLY A 344 4.07 29.08 -2.04
C GLY A 344 3.31 30.37 -1.73
N GLU A 345 2.53 30.41 -0.63
CA GLU A 345 1.70 31.56 -0.25
C GLU A 345 2.29 32.34 0.94
N ASP A 346 2.01 33.64 1.02
CA ASP A 346 2.44 34.46 2.16
C ASP A 346 1.47 34.34 3.36
N MET A 347 2.05 34.12 4.53
CA MET A 347 1.35 34.19 5.82
C MET A 347 1.45 35.60 6.41
N SER A 348 0.37 36.07 7.04
CA SER A 348 0.37 37.36 7.74
C SER A 348 1.13 37.29 9.07
N LEU A 349 2.24 38.02 9.17
CA LEU A 349 3.00 38.16 10.42
C LEU A 349 2.16 38.74 11.56
N SER A 350 1.28 39.70 11.26
CA SER A 350 0.38 40.29 12.26
C SER A 350 -0.62 39.28 12.81
N TRP A 351 -1.00 38.27 12.01
CA TRP A 351 -1.86 37.20 12.48
C TRP A 351 -1.18 36.38 13.57
N ILE A 352 0.08 35.96 13.36
CA ILE A 352 0.85 35.24 14.39
C ILE A 352 1.02 36.13 15.63
N HIS A 353 1.43 37.40 15.43
CA HIS A 353 1.64 38.34 16.52
C HIS A 353 0.37 38.53 17.38
N ASN A 354 -0.80 38.65 16.76
CA ASN A 354 -2.06 38.83 17.48
C ASN A 354 -2.48 37.59 18.29
N HIS A 355 -2.15 36.38 17.84
CA HIS A 355 -2.49 35.14 18.55
C HIS A 355 -1.45 34.79 19.63
N ARG A 356 -0.19 35.20 19.42
CA ARG A 356 0.96 34.90 20.28
C ARG A 356 1.85 36.15 20.48
N PRO A 357 1.34 37.19 21.17
CA PRO A 357 2.06 38.46 21.30
C PRO A 357 3.40 38.30 22.03
N SER A 358 3.40 37.54 23.13
CA SER A 358 4.56 37.41 24.02
C SER A 358 5.53 36.28 23.67
N GLN A 359 5.18 35.39 22.73
CA GLN A 359 6.01 34.26 22.32
C GLN A 359 6.79 34.61 21.05
N ASN A 360 8.11 34.39 21.05
CA ASN A 360 8.99 34.71 19.92
C ASN A 360 9.78 33.50 19.42
N ILE A 361 9.60 32.34 20.05
CA ILE A 361 10.30 31.11 19.76
C ILE A 361 9.24 30.01 19.64
N PHE A 362 9.32 29.24 18.56
CA PHE A 362 8.35 28.21 18.21
C PHE A 362 9.06 26.91 17.85
N THR A 363 8.55 25.81 18.38
CA THR A 363 8.98 24.44 18.10
C THR A 363 8.38 23.93 16.78
N PHE A 364 8.86 22.79 16.29
CA PHE A 364 8.27 22.11 15.13
C PHE A 364 6.78 21.77 15.35
N GLU A 365 6.43 21.30 16.56
CA GLU A 365 5.04 21.00 16.95
C GLU A 365 4.12 22.21 16.78
N GLU A 366 4.58 23.37 17.25
CA GLU A 366 3.83 24.62 17.16
C GLU A 366 3.77 25.10 15.71
N PHE A 367 4.84 24.97 14.94
CA PHE A 367 4.84 25.28 13.51
C PHE A 367 3.79 24.45 12.76
N CYS A 368 3.75 23.13 12.96
CA CYS A 368 2.75 22.23 12.38
C CYS A 368 1.31 22.64 12.72
N ALA A 369 1.04 22.94 14.00
CA ALA A 369 -0.27 23.38 14.44
C ALA A 369 -0.67 24.75 13.84
N ILE A 370 0.27 25.70 13.77
CA ILE A 370 0.06 27.04 13.20
C ILE A 370 -0.29 26.96 11.72
N VAL A 371 0.50 26.20 10.94
CA VAL A 371 0.26 26.01 9.50
C VAL A 371 -1.11 25.38 9.27
N THR A 372 -1.44 24.35 10.04
CA THR A 372 -2.72 23.63 9.95
C THR A 372 -3.91 24.56 10.24
N GLU A 373 -3.87 25.33 11.33
CA GLU A 373 -4.94 26.28 11.67
C GLU A 373 -5.08 27.39 10.60
N TYR A 374 -3.95 27.91 10.12
CA TYR A 374 -3.96 29.02 9.17
C TYR A 374 -4.58 28.62 7.83
N LYS A 375 -4.23 27.44 7.29
CA LYS A 375 -4.80 26.89 6.06
C LYS A 375 -6.32 26.78 6.13
N ARG A 376 -6.85 26.30 7.25
CA ARG A 376 -8.30 26.10 7.45
C ARG A 376 -9.07 27.40 7.68
N LYS A 377 -8.43 28.45 8.22
CA LYS A 377 -9.05 29.77 8.44
C LYS A 377 -9.20 30.59 7.16
N ARG A 378 -8.36 30.37 6.15
CA ARG A 378 -8.50 31.01 4.84
C ARG A 378 -9.32 30.10 3.91
N PRO A 379 -10.63 30.29 3.76
CA PRO A 379 -11.34 29.71 2.62
C PRO A 379 -10.89 30.48 1.38
N SER A 380 -9.79 30.05 0.76
CA SER A 380 -9.40 30.55 -0.55
C SER A 380 -9.58 29.43 -1.57
N VAL A 381 -10.19 29.80 -2.69
CA VAL A 381 -10.40 29.05 -3.95
C VAL A 381 -9.11 28.39 -4.49
N ALA A 382 -7.95 28.67 -3.88
CA ALA A 382 -6.62 28.17 -4.22
C ALA A 382 -6.29 26.74 -3.76
N SER A 383 -7.08 26.09 -2.90
CA SER A 383 -6.87 24.66 -2.60
C SER A 383 -7.07 23.75 -3.82
N THR A 384 -7.75 24.25 -4.86
CA THR A 384 -7.90 23.62 -6.17
C THR A 384 -6.64 23.77 -7.05
N ILE A 385 -5.73 24.69 -6.73
CA ILE A 385 -4.58 25.05 -7.58
C ILE A 385 -3.23 24.73 -6.91
N ALA A 386 -3.13 24.79 -5.57
CA ALA A 386 -1.90 24.47 -4.85
C ALA A 386 -1.41 23.02 -5.10
N ASN A 387 -2.34 22.07 -5.28
CA ASN A 387 -2.00 20.69 -5.62
C ASN A 387 -1.69 20.46 -7.12
N LYS A 388 -2.00 21.42 -8.01
CA LYS A 388 -1.53 21.38 -9.41
C LYS A 388 -0.18 22.05 -9.60
N LEU A 389 0.30 22.81 -8.60
CA LEU A 389 1.53 23.61 -8.70
C LEU A 389 2.64 23.19 -7.72
N ALA A 390 2.43 22.22 -6.83
CA ALA A 390 3.49 21.63 -6.01
C ALA A 390 4.35 20.63 -6.81
N GLY A 391 4.92 21.09 -7.92
CA GLY A 391 6.06 20.46 -8.57
C GLY A 391 7.35 20.95 -7.94
N SER A 392 7.85 20.25 -6.92
CA SER A 392 9.26 20.35 -6.52
C SER A 392 10.03 19.48 -7.52
N PHE A 393 10.83 20.01 -8.45
CA PHE A 393 12.20 20.47 -8.20
C PHE A 393 12.73 21.52 -9.22
N SER A 394 11.88 22.21 -10.00
CA SER A 394 12.44 23.10 -11.06
C SER A 394 12.91 24.47 -10.56
N TRP A 395 12.33 25.03 -9.49
CA TRP A 395 12.61 26.43 -9.12
C TRP A 395 14.00 26.63 -8.50
N LEU A 396 14.48 25.67 -7.68
CA LEU A 396 15.84 25.72 -7.14
C LEU A 396 16.92 25.49 -8.23
N PHE A 397 16.66 24.63 -9.22
CA PHE A 397 17.58 24.43 -10.36
C PHE A 397 17.63 25.62 -11.34
N ASN A 398 16.50 26.31 -11.56
CA ASN A 398 16.44 27.45 -12.50
C ASN A 398 17.10 28.73 -11.97
N LYS A 399 17.46 28.80 -10.69
CA LYS A 399 18.28 29.91 -10.17
C LYS A 399 19.77 29.76 -10.52
N LEU A 400 20.20 28.57 -10.97
CA LEU A 400 21.57 28.29 -11.44
C LEU A 400 21.73 28.36 -12.97
N LYS A 401 20.63 28.31 -13.74
CA LYS A 401 20.64 28.57 -15.19
C LYS A 401 19.60 29.63 -15.49
N GLY A 402 20.05 30.87 -15.69
CA GLY A 402 19.19 32.03 -15.93
C GLY A 402 18.32 31.88 -17.17
N ASN A 403 17.15 31.24 -17.03
CA ASN A 403 16.11 31.28 -18.04
C ASN A 403 14.73 31.18 -17.38
N ASN A 404 13.99 32.29 -17.44
CA ASN A 404 12.62 32.40 -16.93
C ASN A 404 11.64 31.94 -18.01
N GLN A 405 11.14 30.71 -17.94
CA GLN A 405 9.83 30.36 -18.47
C GLN A 405 9.12 29.34 -17.57
N PRO A 406 7.79 29.45 -17.39
CA PRO A 406 7.02 28.51 -16.60
C PRO A 406 6.84 27.19 -17.39
N THR A 407 7.51 26.13 -16.94
CA THR A 407 7.43 24.79 -17.53
C THR A 407 6.16 24.07 -17.08
N GLU A 408 5.37 23.58 -18.04
CA GLU A 408 4.29 22.59 -17.83
C GLU A 408 4.83 21.37 -17.08
N THR A 409 4.09 20.87 -16.09
CA THR A 409 4.46 19.72 -15.26
C THR A 409 4.43 18.44 -16.09
N VAL A 410 5.60 17.98 -16.53
CA VAL A 410 5.76 16.68 -17.20
C VAL A 410 5.49 15.57 -16.18
N GLU A 411 4.41 14.79 -16.35
CA GLU A 411 4.20 13.57 -15.57
C GLU A 411 5.39 12.63 -15.77
N GLU A 412 6.07 12.26 -14.68
CA GLU A 412 7.14 11.27 -14.72
C GLU A 412 6.58 9.89 -15.11
N VAL A 413 6.82 9.48 -16.35
CA VAL A 413 6.43 8.17 -16.87
C VAL A 413 7.67 7.37 -17.20
N TYR A 414 7.76 6.15 -16.68
CA TYR A 414 8.86 5.22 -16.93
C TYR A 414 8.41 4.07 -17.83
N ASP A 415 9.33 3.47 -18.57
CA ASP A 415 8.97 2.35 -19.44
C ASP A 415 8.72 1.06 -18.65
N ILE A 416 9.64 0.67 -17.76
CA ILE A 416 9.60 -0.63 -17.08
C ILE A 416 9.79 -0.50 -15.57
N TYR A 417 8.90 -1.12 -14.79
CA TYR A 417 9.15 -1.40 -13.38
C TYR A 417 9.86 -2.75 -13.21
N LEU A 418 10.96 -2.78 -12.44
CA LEU A 418 11.76 -3.99 -12.17
C LEU A 418 11.34 -4.68 -10.86
N GLY A 419 10.13 -5.22 -10.84
CA GLY A 419 9.58 -5.97 -9.69
C GLY A 419 10.11 -7.40 -9.60
N GLY A 420 9.91 -8.03 -8.43
CA GLY A 420 10.31 -9.42 -8.21
C GLY A 420 11.31 -9.60 -7.09
N SER A 421 11.97 -10.75 -7.10
CA SER A 421 12.98 -11.19 -6.13
C SER A 421 14.04 -10.14 -5.88
N CYS A 422 14.32 -9.93 -4.60
CA CYS A 422 15.38 -9.08 -4.06
C CYS A 422 16.27 -9.93 -3.12
N GLY A 423 17.27 -9.30 -2.51
CA GLY A 423 18.21 -9.97 -1.60
C GLY A 423 19.49 -10.37 -2.33
N GLU A 424 19.82 -11.66 -2.33
CA GLU A 424 21.07 -12.18 -2.91
C GLU A 424 21.06 -12.25 -4.45
N THR A 425 19.90 -12.02 -5.08
CA THR A 425 19.78 -12.02 -6.53
C THR A 425 20.45 -10.80 -7.14
N LYS A 426 21.19 -10.97 -8.24
CA LYS A 426 21.82 -9.87 -8.98
C LYS A 426 21.25 -9.65 -10.38
N TRP A 427 20.06 -10.19 -10.64
CA TRP A 427 19.47 -10.16 -11.98
C TRP A 427 19.21 -8.73 -12.49
N ARG A 428 19.02 -7.76 -11.58
CA ARG A 428 18.84 -6.35 -11.94
C ARG A 428 20.17 -5.75 -12.37
N GLU A 429 21.20 -5.88 -11.55
CA GLU A 429 22.52 -5.28 -11.73
C GLU A 429 23.29 -5.93 -12.87
N ASP A 430 23.26 -7.26 -12.96
CA ASP A 430 24.07 -8.04 -13.90
C ASP A 430 23.42 -8.13 -15.29
N LEU A 431 22.07 -8.13 -15.37
CA LEU A 431 21.34 -8.39 -16.61
C LEU A 431 20.41 -7.25 -17.04
N ALA A 432 19.47 -6.85 -16.18
CA ALA A 432 18.40 -5.93 -16.57
C ALA A 432 18.90 -4.51 -16.82
N ILE A 433 19.56 -3.88 -15.85
CA ILE A 433 20.01 -2.49 -15.93
C ILE A 433 21.00 -2.28 -17.09
N PRO A 434 22.04 -3.12 -17.30
CA PRO A 434 22.93 -2.97 -18.44
C PRO A 434 22.20 -3.05 -19.79
N LEU A 435 21.26 -4.00 -19.93
CA LEU A 435 20.46 -4.15 -21.13
C LEU A 435 19.56 -2.92 -21.36
N LEU A 436 18.79 -2.50 -20.36
CA LEU A 436 17.83 -1.39 -20.52
C LEU A 436 18.54 -0.07 -20.81
N LYS A 437 19.70 0.20 -20.18
CA LYS A 437 20.54 1.35 -20.51
C LYS A 437 21.05 1.31 -21.94
N ARG A 438 21.54 0.15 -22.40
CA ARG A 438 21.99 -0.03 -23.80
C ARG A 438 20.86 0.22 -24.80
N GLU A 439 19.64 -0.16 -24.44
CA GLU A 439 18.46 -0.05 -25.30
C GLU A 439 17.72 1.30 -25.19
N GLY A 440 18.21 2.21 -24.34
CA GLY A 440 17.58 3.52 -24.12
C GLY A 440 16.18 3.43 -23.48
N VAL A 441 15.91 2.38 -22.71
CA VAL A 441 14.62 2.14 -22.05
C VAL A 441 14.69 2.63 -20.61
N SER A 442 13.76 3.51 -20.21
CA SER A 442 13.73 4.04 -18.84
C SER A 442 13.15 3.02 -17.86
N PHE A 443 13.61 3.01 -16.61
CA PHE A 443 13.15 2.02 -15.64
C PHE A 443 13.11 2.56 -14.22
N LEU A 444 12.27 1.94 -13.39
CA LEU A 444 12.28 2.09 -11.93
C LEU A 444 12.79 0.80 -11.28
N ASN A 445 13.77 0.94 -10.39
CA ASN A 445 14.35 -0.16 -9.62
C ASN A 445 13.89 -0.05 -8.15
N PRO A 446 12.98 -0.90 -7.67
CA PRO A 446 12.46 -0.83 -6.30
C PRO A 446 13.40 -1.47 -5.26
N MET A 447 14.65 -1.77 -5.62
CA MET A 447 15.62 -2.37 -4.71
C MET A 447 15.94 -1.40 -3.58
N VAL A 448 15.78 -1.86 -2.34
CA VAL A 448 16.13 -1.11 -1.12
C VAL A 448 17.07 -1.94 -0.27
N THR A 449 17.95 -1.28 0.49
CA THR A 449 18.92 -1.97 1.36
C THR A 449 18.23 -2.67 2.55
N LYS A 450 17.21 -2.03 3.12
CA LYS A 450 16.37 -2.56 4.20
C LYS A 450 14.91 -2.32 3.87
N TRP A 451 14.13 -3.40 3.79
CA TRP A 451 12.70 -3.32 3.53
C TRP A 451 11.92 -3.02 4.81
N SER A 452 10.89 -2.18 4.70
CA SER A 452 9.93 -1.88 5.76
C SER A 452 8.52 -1.70 5.19
N GLU A 453 7.49 -1.86 6.04
CA GLU A 453 6.08 -1.81 5.66
C GLU A 453 5.66 -0.45 5.08
N TYR A 454 6.25 0.66 5.55
CA TYR A 454 5.96 2.01 5.03
C TYR A 454 6.37 2.20 3.56
N LEU A 455 7.21 1.32 3.01
CA LEU A 455 7.60 1.40 1.60
C LEU A 455 6.50 0.91 0.66
N ILE A 456 5.49 0.18 1.17
CA ILE A 456 4.46 -0.44 0.34
C ILE A 456 3.68 0.62 -0.48
N PRO A 457 3.15 1.72 0.12
CA PRO A 457 2.44 2.75 -0.64
C PRO A 457 3.31 3.44 -1.70
N MET A 458 4.56 3.76 -1.34
CA MET A 458 5.50 4.42 -2.23
C MET A 458 5.84 3.52 -3.44
N GLN A 459 6.19 2.25 -3.20
CA GLN A 459 6.46 1.28 -4.28
C GLN A 459 5.22 1.05 -5.16
N ALA A 460 4.02 1.13 -4.60
CA ALA A 460 2.80 1.09 -5.38
C ALA A 460 2.66 2.30 -6.31
N ALA A 461 2.90 3.51 -5.81
CA ALA A 461 2.87 4.73 -6.61
C ALA A 461 3.89 4.70 -7.76
N GLU A 462 5.10 4.19 -7.52
CA GLU A 462 6.13 3.96 -8.55
C GLU A 462 5.64 3.03 -9.67
N ARG A 463 5.00 1.92 -9.32
CA ARG A 463 4.42 0.99 -10.31
C ARG A 463 3.35 1.67 -11.17
N GLU A 464 2.57 2.59 -10.61
CA GLU A 464 1.53 3.30 -11.38
C GLU A 464 2.12 4.22 -12.44
N LYS A 465 3.36 4.72 -12.27
CA LYS A 465 4.10 5.53 -13.25
C LYS A 465 4.69 4.72 -14.42
N CYS A 466 4.69 3.39 -14.36
CA CYS A 466 5.35 2.53 -15.35
C CYS A 466 4.41 2.02 -16.45
N ARG A 467 4.89 1.97 -17.70
CA ARG A 467 4.13 1.46 -18.87
C ARG A 467 4.10 -0.07 -18.95
N LEU A 468 5.06 -0.74 -18.34
CA LEU A 468 5.22 -2.19 -18.26
C LEU A 468 5.67 -2.58 -16.85
N LEU A 469 5.13 -3.67 -16.32
CA LEU A 469 5.57 -4.24 -15.06
C LEU A 469 6.25 -5.59 -15.32
N LEU A 470 7.56 -5.68 -15.08
CA LEU A 470 8.29 -6.94 -15.14
C LEU A 470 8.41 -7.49 -13.73
N PHE A 471 7.99 -8.73 -13.51
CA PHE A 471 8.18 -9.45 -12.25
C PHE A 471 9.07 -10.66 -12.46
N VAL A 472 10.25 -10.68 -11.84
CA VAL A 472 11.17 -11.82 -11.85
C VAL A 472 11.15 -12.54 -10.51
N ILE A 473 10.59 -13.75 -10.45
CA ILE A 473 10.50 -14.56 -9.24
C ILE A 473 11.57 -15.66 -9.32
N ALA A 474 12.73 -15.37 -8.76
CA ALA A 474 13.92 -16.21 -8.81
C ALA A 474 13.80 -17.48 -7.95
N ASP A 475 14.53 -18.54 -8.30
CA ASP A 475 14.51 -19.84 -7.61
C ASP A 475 15.18 -19.85 -6.22
N CYS A 476 15.99 -18.84 -5.92
CA CYS A 476 16.68 -18.69 -4.63
C CYS A 476 15.93 -17.80 -3.63
N THR A 477 14.66 -17.46 -3.90
CA THR A 477 13.83 -16.60 -3.03
C THR A 477 12.40 -17.14 -2.89
N ARG A 478 11.76 -16.84 -1.76
CA ARG A 478 10.31 -17.13 -1.59
C ARG A 478 9.44 -16.16 -2.40
N ALA A 479 9.85 -14.89 -2.45
CA ALA A 479 9.25 -13.80 -3.25
C ALA A 479 7.72 -13.69 -3.18
N ILE A 480 7.12 -14.06 -2.03
CA ILE A 480 5.67 -14.12 -1.83
C ILE A 480 5.02 -12.76 -2.10
N GLY A 481 5.57 -11.67 -1.53
CA GLY A 481 5.04 -10.32 -1.73
C GLY A 481 5.01 -9.90 -3.20
N ALA A 482 6.09 -10.16 -3.95
CA ALA A 482 6.14 -9.85 -5.38
C ALA A 482 5.14 -10.70 -6.20
N MET A 483 4.90 -11.95 -5.80
CA MET A 483 3.87 -12.79 -6.42
C MET A 483 2.45 -12.23 -6.18
N VAL A 484 2.19 -11.73 -4.97
CA VAL A 484 0.93 -11.06 -4.60
C VAL A 484 0.73 -9.79 -5.44
N GLU A 485 1.75 -8.93 -5.54
CA GLU A 485 1.70 -7.73 -6.37
C GLU A 485 1.47 -8.07 -7.84
N ALA A 486 2.20 -9.04 -8.38
CA ALA A 486 2.01 -9.52 -9.75
C ALA A 486 0.56 -9.96 -9.98
N GLY A 487 0.01 -10.79 -9.07
CA GLY A 487 -1.40 -11.21 -9.11
C GLY A 487 -2.37 -10.03 -9.23
N TYR A 488 -2.21 -9.01 -8.38
CA TYR A 488 -3.05 -7.81 -8.41
C TYR A 488 -2.99 -7.06 -9.74
N TYR A 489 -1.80 -6.78 -10.26
CA TYR A 489 -1.67 -6.03 -11.52
C TYR A 489 -2.10 -6.84 -12.74
N ILE A 490 -1.95 -8.18 -12.72
CA ILE A 490 -2.56 -9.06 -13.72
C ILE A 490 -4.09 -8.91 -13.69
N GLY A 491 -4.70 -8.95 -12.50
CA GLY A 491 -6.14 -8.76 -12.32
C GLY A 491 -6.64 -7.39 -12.80
N ARG A 492 -5.85 -6.34 -12.57
CA ARG A 492 -6.11 -4.97 -13.09
C ARG A 492 -5.94 -4.83 -14.60
N SER A 493 -5.68 -5.92 -15.34
CA SER A 493 -5.40 -5.89 -16.77
C SER A 493 -4.23 -4.98 -17.14
N CYS A 494 -3.24 -4.87 -16.25
CA CYS A 494 -1.99 -4.17 -16.54
C CYS A 494 -1.10 -5.02 -17.44
N ARG A 495 -0.23 -4.34 -18.19
CA ARG A 495 0.78 -4.97 -19.03
C ARG A 495 1.89 -5.52 -18.16
N VAL A 496 1.73 -6.78 -17.76
CA VAL A 496 2.68 -7.53 -16.95
C VAL A 496 3.49 -8.47 -17.85
N ILE A 497 4.76 -8.67 -17.52
CA ILE A 497 5.58 -9.80 -17.97
C ILE A 497 6.07 -10.51 -16.72
N LEU A 498 5.96 -11.84 -16.70
CA LEU A 498 6.31 -12.65 -15.55
C LEU A 498 7.46 -13.61 -15.91
N CYS A 499 8.48 -13.67 -15.07
CA CYS A 499 9.49 -14.71 -15.08
C CYS A 499 9.35 -15.53 -13.79
N LEU A 500 9.04 -16.82 -13.91
CA LEU A 500 8.92 -17.75 -12.78
C LEU A 500 9.97 -18.84 -12.91
N GLU A 501 11.05 -18.74 -12.15
CA GLU A 501 12.01 -19.83 -12.06
C GLU A 501 11.45 -20.96 -11.20
N LYS A 502 11.83 -22.21 -11.50
CA LYS A 502 11.36 -23.39 -10.78
C LYS A 502 12.15 -23.56 -9.49
N LEU A 503 11.46 -23.81 -8.38
CA LEU A 503 12.12 -24.21 -7.14
C LEU A 503 12.56 -25.67 -7.26
N HIS A 504 13.80 -25.96 -6.90
CA HIS A 504 14.35 -27.32 -6.85
C HIS A 504 14.56 -27.76 -5.40
N SER A 505 14.49 -29.06 -5.14
CA SER A 505 14.64 -29.63 -3.79
C SER A 505 16.03 -29.43 -3.18
N CYS A 506 17.04 -29.14 -4.00
CA CYS A 506 18.40 -28.81 -3.55
C CYS A 506 18.66 -27.30 -3.44
N SER A 507 17.72 -26.44 -3.85
CA SER A 507 17.90 -24.99 -3.84
C SER A 507 17.87 -24.46 -2.41
N THR A 508 18.87 -23.67 -2.05
CA THR A 508 18.80 -22.81 -0.87
C THR A 508 17.98 -21.57 -1.18
N VAL A 509 16.97 -21.28 -0.38
CA VAL A 509 16.15 -20.07 -0.50
C VAL A 509 16.57 -19.10 0.60
N SER A 510 17.10 -17.94 0.21
CA SER A 510 17.68 -16.96 1.14
C SER A 510 18.75 -17.57 2.08
N GLY A 511 19.54 -18.52 1.56
CA GLY A 511 20.56 -19.27 2.30
C GLY A 511 20.02 -20.39 3.20
N GLU A 512 18.72 -20.66 3.20
CA GLU A 512 18.08 -21.68 4.05
C GLU A 512 17.63 -22.89 3.22
N GLN A 513 17.80 -24.09 3.77
CA GLN A 513 17.19 -25.30 3.20
C GLN A 513 15.71 -25.35 3.56
N MET A 514 14.87 -25.60 2.56
CA MET A 514 13.43 -25.67 2.75
C MET A 514 13.01 -27.08 3.17
N THR A 515 11.99 -27.19 4.00
CA THR A 515 11.30 -28.47 4.20
C THR A 515 10.55 -28.85 2.92
N GLU A 516 10.24 -30.14 2.77
CA GLU A 516 9.46 -30.63 1.63
C GLU A 516 8.08 -29.95 1.54
N LYS A 517 7.42 -29.76 2.69
CA LYS A 517 6.10 -29.11 2.76
C LYS A 517 6.16 -27.63 2.41
N ALA A 518 7.20 -26.92 2.88
CA ALA A 518 7.44 -25.53 2.49
C ALA A 518 7.65 -25.42 0.96
N LEU A 519 8.52 -26.26 0.41
CA LEU A 519 8.79 -26.30 -1.03
C LEU A 519 7.50 -26.54 -1.84
N GLN A 520 6.64 -27.47 -1.40
CA GLN A 520 5.34 -27.72 -2.01
C GLN A 520 4.42 -26.49 -1.93
N ASP A 521 4.33 -25.82 -0.79
CA ASP A 521 3.49 -24.64 -0.59
C ASP A 521 3.90 -23.47 -1.51
N TYR A 522 5.20 -23.18 -1.61
CA TYR A 522 5.72 -22.11 -2.48
C TYR A 522 5.61 -22.46 -3.97
N THR A 523 5.90 -23.71 -4.33
CA THR A 523 5.72 -24.21 -5.70
C THR A 523 4.25 -24.10 -6.11
N ARG A 524 3.32 -24.47 -5.23
CA ARG A 524 1.88 -24.31 -5.48
C ARG A 524 1.50 -22.85 -5.68
N GLY A 525 2.05 -21.94 -4.87
CA GLY A 525 1.88 -20.50 -5.09
C GLY A 525 2.30 -20.04 -6.50
N ARG A 526 3.48 -20.48 -6.97
CA ARG A 526 3.98 -20.16 -8.32
C ARG A 526 3.08 -20.74 -9.40
N MET A 527 2.58 -21.96 -9.22
CA MET A 527 1.64 -22.59 -10.15
C MET A 527 0.34 -21.81 -10.28
N TYR A 528 -0.28 -21.41 -9.16
CA TYR A 528 -1.51 -20.60 -9.19
C TYR A 528 -1.26 -19.23 -9.87
N LEU A 529 -0.14 -18.57 -9.60
CA LEU A 529 0.20 -17.32 -10.27
C LEU A 529 0.41 -17.50 -11.78
N SER A 530 1.11 -18.56 -12.19
CA SER A 530 1.32 -18.90 -13.61
C SER A 530 0.00 -19.17 -14.33
N ASP A 531 -0.92 -19.90 -13.69
CA ASP A 531 -2.25 -20.20 -14.21
C ASP A 531 -3.07 -18.91 -14.40
N MET A 532 -3.12 -18.03 -13.39
CA MET A 532 -3.78 -16.72 -13.48
C MET A 532 -3.18 -15.85 -14.60
N ALA A 533 -1.86 -15.81 -14.71
CA ALA A 533 -1.16 -15.08 -15.77
C ALA A 533 -1.53 -15.63 -17.16
N SER A 534 -1.49 -16.96 -17.31
CA SER A 534 -1.81 -17.65 -18.57
C SER A 534 -3.25 -17.40 -19.02
N ARG A 535 -4.22 -17.52 -18.10
CA ARG A 535 -5.64 -17.21 -18.38
C ARG A 535 -5.85 -15.74 -18.76
N ALA A 536 -5.08 -14.84 -18.14
CA ALA A 536 -5.10 -13.42 -18.48
C ALA A 536 -4.32 -13.08 -19.77
N GLY A 537 -3.66 -14.05 -20.42
CA GLY A 537 -2.83 -13.82 -21.60
C GLY A 537 -1.57 -13.00 -21.32
N VAL A 538 -1.05 -13.09 -20.09
CA VAL A 538 0.23 -12.51 -19.68
C VAL A 538 1.35 -13.49 -20.04
N PRO A 539 2.43 -13.03 -20.71
CA PRO A 539 3.54 -13.91 -21.05
C PRO A 539 4.31 -14.33 -19.79
N VAL A 540 4.55 -15.63 -19.66
CA VAL A 540 5.29 -16.26 -18.56
C VAL A 540 6.55 -16.91 -19.12
N PHE A 541 7.70 -16.60 -18.53
CA PHE A 541 9.03 -17.10 -18.90
C PHE A 541 9.65 -17.88 -17.74
N GLU A 542 10.58 -18.79 -18.05
CA GLU A 542 11.38 -19.50 -17.04
C GLU A 542 12.80 -18.95 -16.91
N LYS A 543 13.22 -18.05 -17.82
CA LYS A 543 14.55 -17.42 -17.79
C LYS A 543 14.46 -15.90 -17.80
N VAL A 544 15.28 -15.27 -16.97
CA VAL A 544 15.34 -13.81 -16.85
C VAL A 544 15.67 -13.14 -18.18
N THR A 545 16.67 -13.64 -18.90
CA THR A 545 17.12 -13.05 -20.19
C THR A 545 16.00 -13.01 -21.22
N GLU A 546 15.25 -14.10 -21.39
CA GLU A 546 14.13 -14.20 -22.33
C GLU A 546 12.99 -13.23 -21.94
N SER A 547 12.72 -13.10 -20.64
CA SER A 547 11.71 -12.16 -20.13
C SER A 547 12.10 -10.68 -20.39
N LEU A 548 13.38 -10.34 -20.24
CA LEU A 548 13.91 -9.01 -20.47
C LEU A 548 13.90 -8.63 -21.96
N GLU A 549 14.29 -9.55 -22.84
CA GLU A 549 14.20 -9.35 -24.29
C GLU A 549 12.75 -9.09 -24.73
N SER A 550 11.80 -9.87 -24.18
CA SER A 550 10.37 -9.67 -24.40
C SER A 550 9.89 -8.30 -23.90
N ALA A 551 10.38 -7.86 -22.75
CA ALA A 551 10.08 -6.55 -22.16
C ALA A 551 10.54 -5.40 -23.07
N VAL A 552 11.80 -5.42 -23.50
CA VAL A 552 12.36 -4.42 -24.45
C VAL A 552 11.58 -4.41 -25.77
N LYS A 553 11.31 -5.59 -26.34
CA LYS A 553 10.52 -5.72 -27.58
C LYS A 553 9.12 -5.11 -27.41
N THR A 554 8.51 -5.29 -26.25
CA THR A 554 7.19 -4.75 -25.95
C THR A 554 7.22 -3.22 -25.86
N ILE A 555 8.21 -2.63 -25.18
CA ILE A 555 8.37 -1.16 -25.12
C ILE A 555 8.61 -0.56 -26.51
N ARG A 556 9.49 -1.15 -27.32
CA ARG A 556 9.75 -0.71 -28.70
C ARG A 556 8.47 -0.66 -29.53
N LYS A 557 7.62 -1.69 -29.44
CA LYS A 557 6.31 -1.71 -30.11
C LYS A 557 5.40 -0.58 -29.63
N LEU A 558 5.38 -0.30 -28.32
CA LEU A 558 4.55 0.78 -27.77
C LEU A 558 5.03 2.16 -28.21
N ASN A 559 6.34 2.34 -28.45
CA ASN A 559 6.88 3.59 -28.99
C ASN A 559 6.48 3.77 -30.46
N GLN A 560 6.62 2.72 -31.28
CA GLN A 560 6.17 2.73 -32.68
C GLN A 560 4.68 3.01 -32.84
N SER A 561 3.83 2.54 -31.91
CA SER A 561 2.39 2.82 -31.96
C SER A 561 2.03 4.27 -31.63
N LYS A 562 2.89 5.00 -30.90
CA LYS A 562 2.68 6.43 -30.61
C LYS A 562 3.07 7.32 -31.78
N ASP A 563 4.12 6.96 -32.51
CA ASP A 563 4.60 7.77 -33.65
C ASP A 563 3.67 7.70 -34.87
N ASN A 564 2.78 6.70 -34.93
CA ASN A 564 1.82 6.49 -36.01
C ASN A 564 0.38 6.95 -35.68
N SER A 565 0.16 7.54 -34.50
CA SER A 565 -1.12 8.07 -34.02
C SER A 565 -1.04 9.57 -33.83
#